data_AF-A0A318H5E2-F1
#
_entry.id   AF-A0A318H5E2-F1
#
_cell.length_a   1.000
_cell.length_b   1.000
_cell.length_c   1.000
_cell.angle_alpha   90.00
_cell.angle_beta   90.00
_cell.angle_gamma   90.00
#
_symmetry.space_group_name_H-M   'P 1'
#
loop_
_entity.id
_entity.type
_entity.pdbx_description
1 polymer ?
#
loop_
_entity_poly.entity_id
_entity_poly.type
_entity_poly.pdbx_seq_one_letter_code
_entity_poly.pdbx_strand_id
1 'polypeptide(L)'
;MPTWSDELATHHPEMDRTHREFIDHMTQVEAALTLELPELLARYDAMLAHTVEHFAREDEWMLGSGYAADNCHSLQHRQVLGALRDVRAIVEATPERRHIVGELLVELLRWFEHHARMADAGLAEHLAEQPQCPTPAGTLHGCGSDSCGDHAPTHATPATATA
;
A
#
# COMPACT_ATOMS: atom_id res chain seq x y z
N MET A 1 15.60 -8.36 -16.19
CA MET A 1 15.65 -6.89 -16.09
C MET A 1 14.24 -6.33 -15.87
N PRO A 2 13.80 -6.27 -14.61
CA PRO A 2 12.65 -5.45 -14.20
C PRO A 2 12.85 -4.04 -14.72
N THR A 3 11.84 -3.48 -15.40
CA THR A 3 11.90 -2.11 -15.92
C THR A 3 10.55 -1.47 -15.68
N TRP A 4 10.54 -0.22 -15.21
CA TRP A 4 9.32 0.55 -15.08
C TRP A 4 8.64 0.69 -16.45
N SER A 5 7.32 0.57 -16.46
CA SER A 5 6.46 0.88 -17.60
C SER A 5 5.36 1.81 -17.12
N ASP A 6 5.00 2.81 -17.94
CA ASP A 6 3.90 3.71 -17.61
C ASP A 6 2.55 2.99 -17.52
N GLU A 7 2.45 1.75 -18.03
CA GLU A 7 1.30 0.87 -17.81
C GLU A 7 1.13 0.40 -16.35
N LEU A 8 2.12 0.63 -15.49
CA LEU A 8 2.07 0.36 -14.06
C LEU A 8 1.67 1.59 -13.24
N ALA A 9 1.51 2.74 -13.88
CA ALA A 9 1.10 3.95 -13.17
C ALA A 9 -0.35 3.81 -12.67
N THR A 10 -0.53 4.07 -11.38
CA THR A 10 -1.82 4.13 -10.69
C THR A 10 -2.38 5.56 -10.67
N HIS A 11 -1.59 6.54 -11.10
CA HIS A 11 -1.87 7.97 -11.02
C HIS A 11 -2.02 8.50 -9.58
N HIS A 12 -1.63 7.71 -8.58
CA HIS A 12 -1.45 8.15 -7.21
C HIS A 12 0.06 8.39 -6.95
N PRO A 13 0.54 9.65 -6.85
CA PRO A 13 1.97 9.97 -6.92
C PRO A 13 2.84 9.25 -5.88
N GLU A 14 2.30 9.05 -4.67
CA GLU A 14 3.04 8.37 -3.60
C GLU A 14 3.17 6.86 -3.85
N MET A 15 2.13 6.24 -4.42
CA MET A 15 2.10 4.81 -4.75
C MET A 15 3.00 4.52 -5.96
N ASP A 16 2.91 5.34 -7.00
CA ASP A 16 3.79 5.25 -8.17
C ASP A 16 5.27 5.41 -7.79
N ARG A 17 5.57 6.22 -6.76
CA ARG A 17 6.93 6.36 -6.25
C ARG A 17 7.40 5.07 -5.58
N THR A 18 6.63 4.48 -4.67
CA THR A 18 7.01 3.24 -3.99
C THR A 18 7.10 2.05 -4.96
N HIS A 19 6.28 2.05 -6.02
CA HIS A 19 6.35 1.07 -7.10
C HIS A 19 7.63 1.17 -7.93
N ARG A 20 8.06 2.38 -8.29
CA ARG A 20 9.34 2.60 -8.97
C ARG A 20 10.52 2.19 -8.10
N GLU A 21 10.52 2.58 -6.83
CA GLU A 21 11.53 2.19 -5.85
C GLU A 21 11.61 0.64 -5.72
N PHE A 22 10.47 -0.05 -5.75
CA PHE A 22 10.43 -1.51 -5.73
C PHE A 22 11.09 -2.14 -6.97
N ILE A 23 10.79 -1.65 -8.17
CA ILE A 23 11.45 -2.11 -9.41
C ILE A 23 12.96 -1.84 -9.39
N ASP A 24 13.38 -0.69 -8.85
CA ASP A 24 14.81 -0.37 -8.68
C ASP A 24 15.48 -1.36 -7.71
N HIS A 25 14.82 -1.71 -6.61
CA HIS A 25 15.31 -2.72 -5.68
C HIS A 25 15.43 -4.10 -6.35
N MET A 26 14.43 -4.54 -7.12
CA MET A 26 14.50 -5.80 -7.86
C MET A 26 15.68 -5.82 -8.83
N THR A 27 15.93 -4.71 -9.52
CA THR A 27 17.07 -4.55 -10.43
C THR A 27 18.41 -4.67 -9.69
N GLN A 28 18.50 -4.09 -8.49
CA GLN A 28 19.70 -4.20 -7.65
C GLN A 28 19.93 -5.64 -7.16
N VAL A 29 18.88 -6.38 -6.82
CA VAL A 29 18.99 -7.80 -6.43
C VAL A 29 19.42 -8.64 -7.63
N GLU A 30 18.83 -8.42 -8.81
CA GLU A 30 19.23 -9.11 -10.05
C GLU A 30 20.71 -8.90 -10.36
N ALA A 31 21.20 -7.66 -10.27
CA ALA A 31 22.61 -7.34 -10.46
C ALA A 31 23.52 -7.99 -9.40
N ALA A 32 23.02 -8.23 -8.19
CA ALA A 32 23.77 -8.87 -7.11
C ALA A 32 23.79 -10.41 -7.19
N LEU A 33 23.06 -11.04 -8.12
CA LEU A 33 23.03 -12.50 -8.27
C LEU A 33 24.41 -13.10 -8.60
N THR A 34 25.30 -12.32 -9.22
CA THR A 34 26.67 -12.73 -9.58
C THR A 34 27.73 -12.27 -8.58
N LEU A 35 27.34 -11.50 -7.55
CA LEU A 35 28.24 -11.02 -6.51
C LEU A 35 28.41 -12.06 -5.40
N GLU A 36 29.27 -11.76 -4.42
CA GLU A 36 29.39 -12.55 -3.21
C GLU A 36 28.08 -12.59 -2.41
N LEU A 37 27.90 -13.65 -1.61
CA LEU A 37 26.65 -13.90 -0.89
C LEU A 37 26.23 -12.75 0.05
N PRO A 38 27.13 -12.14 0.85
CA PRO A 38 26.75 -11.04 1.74
C PRO A 38 26.18 -9.83 0.99
N GLU A 39 26.74 -9.50 -0.17
CA GLU A 39 26.27 -8.42 -1.04
C GLU A 39 24.89 -8.72 -1.62
N LEU A 40 24.65 -9.95 -2.07
CA LEU A 40 23.32 -10.40 -2.50
C LEU A 40 22.30 -10.26 -1.37
N LEU A 41 22.62 -10.79 -0.18
CA LEU A 41 21.72 -10.74 0.97
C LEU A 41 21.44 -9.30 1.42
N ALA A 42 22.44 -8.41 1.38
CA ALA A 42 22.22 -6.99 1.70
C ALA A 42 21.25 -6.30 0.74
N ARG A 43 21.34 -6.57 -0.58
CA ARG A 43 20.37 -6.04 -1.56
C ARG A 43 18.99 -6.67 -1.40
N TYR A 44 18.95 -7.97 -1.12
CA TYR A 44 17.71 -8.68 -0.85
C TYR A 44 16.98 -8.11 0.37
N ASP A 45 17.71 -7.89 1.46
CA ASP A 45 17.16 -7.34 2.70
C ASP A 45 16.65 -5.92 2.52
N ALA A 46 17.34 -5.09 1.71
CA ALA A 46 16.86 -3.76 1.34
C ALA A 46 15.55 -3.82 0.52
N MET A 47 15.45 -4.73 -0.46
CA MET A 47 14.22 -4.95 -1.22
C MET A 47 13.07 -5.40 -0.30
N LEU A 48 13.32 -6.37 0.58
CA LEU A 48 12.31 -6.86 1.52
C LEU A 48 11.84 -5.76 2.48
N ALA A 49 12.76 -4.94 3.01
CA ALA A 49 12.42 -3.82 3.87
C ALA A 49 11.52 -2.81 3.15
N HIS A 50 11.89 -2.43 1.93
CA HIS A 50 11.07 -1.56 1.07
C HIS A 50 9.67 -2.15 0.83
N THR A 51 9.58 -3.43 0.46
CA THR A 51 8.28 -4.09 0.22
C THR A 51 7.41 -4.12 1.49
N VAL A 52 8.00 -4.29 2.67
CA VAL A 52 7.26 -4.22 3.94
C VAL A 52 6.69 -2.83 4.17
N GLU A 53 7.49 -1.77 3.98
CA GLU A 53 7.05 -0.38 4.18
C GLU A 53 5.99 0.04 3.15
N HIS A 54 6.19 -0.34 1.88
CA HIS A 54 5.22 -0.15 0.82
C HIS A 54 3.87 -0.80 1.16
N PHE A 55 3.84 -2.11 1.44
CA PHE A 55 2.58 -2.79 1.75
C PHE A 55 1.92 -2.27 3.03
N ALA A 56 2.70 -1.90 4.05
CA ALA A 56 2.15 -1.31 5.27
C ALA A 56 1.43 0.02 4.99
N ARG A 57 2.00 0.86 4.11
CA ARG A 57 1.37 2.12 3.71
C ARG A 57 0.04 1.91 2.97
N GLU A 58 0.00 0.95 2.05
CA GLU A 58 -1.24 0.64 1.34
C GLU A 58 -2.28 0.00 2.27
N ASP A 59 -1.87 -0.90 3.17
CA ASP A 59 -2.76 -1.47 4.19
C ASP A 59 -3.35 -0.38 5.10
N GLU A 60 -2.56 0.62 5.50
CA GLU A 60 -3.02 1.81 6.24
C GLU A 60 -4.05 2.61 5.45
N TRP A 61 -3.83 2.85 4.16
CA TRP A 61 -4.79 3.53 3.29
C TRP A 61 -6.08 2.74 3.14
N MET A 62 -5.99 1.42 2.97
CA MET A 62 -7.17 0.56 2.87
C MET A 62 -8.01 0.57 4.14
N LEU A 63 -7.35 0.52 5.29
CA LEU A 63 -8.01 0.57 6.59
C LEU A 63 -8.65 1.95 6.84
N GLY A 64 -7.90 3.03 6.63
CA GLY A 64 -8.33 4.40 6.91
C GLY A 64 -9.44 4.91 6.00
N SER A 65 -9.50 4.41 4.77
CA SER A 65 -10.51 4.80 3.77
C SER A 65 -11.72 3.85 3.72
N GLY A 66 -11.73 2.77 4.50
CA GLY A 66 -12.80 1.76 4.48
C GLY A 66 -12.79 0.83 3.26
N TYR A 67 -11.74 0.86 2.43
CA TYR A 67 -11.58 -0.03 1.27
C TYR A 67 -11.41 -1.51 1.67
N ALA A 68 -11.05 -1.78 2.92
CA ALA A 68 -10.65 -3.10 3.43
C ALA A 68 -11.76 -4.17 3.53
N ALA A 69 -13.05 -3.80 3.51
CA ALA A 69 -14.12 -4.72 3.92
C ALA A 69 -14.35 -5.93 2.97
N ASP A 70 -14.03 -5.79 1.68
CA ASP A 70 -14.40 -6.79 0.66
C ASP A 70 -13.25 -7.22 -0.28
N ASN A 71 -12.00 -6.79 -0.02
CA ASN A 71 -10.87 -7.07 -0.93
C ASN A 71 -9.87 -8.09 -0.38
N CYS A 72 -9.21 -8.84 -1.27
CA CYS A 72 -8.14 -9.79 -0.92
C CYS A 72 -6.74 -9.16 -0.87
N HIS A 73 -6.63 -7.83 -0.96
CA HIS A 73 -5.40 -7.10 -1.22
C HIS A 73 -4.36 -7.32 -0.11
N SER A 74 -4.69 -7.01 1.16
CA SER A 74 -3.75 -7.25 2.28
C SER A 74 -3.41 -8.73 2.48
N LEU A 75 -4.27 -9.66 2.04
CA LEU A 75 -3.93 -11.09 2.06
C LEU A 75 -2.82 -11.42 1.06
N GLN A 76 -2.88 -10.86 -0.15
CA GLN A 76 -1.85 -11.01 -1.17
C GLN A 76 -0.51 -10.42 -0.68
N HIS A 77 -0.53 -9.25 -0.02
CA HIS A 77 0.66 -8.67 0.64
C HIS A 77 1.31 -9.65 1.61
N ARG A 78 0.54 -10.25 2.51
CA ARG A 78 1.06 -11.23 3.48
C ARG A 78 1.65 -12.47 2.80
N GLN A 79 1.05 -12.94 1.72
CA GLN A 79 1.54 -14.10 0.96
C GLN A 79 2.90 -13.79 0.31
N VAL A 80 3.04 -12.63 -0.34
CA VAL A 80 4.31 -12.21 -0.93
C VAL A 80 5.38 -12.03 0.13
N LEU A 81 5.10 -11.33 1.23
CA LEU A 81 6.07 -11.14 2.32
C LEU A 81 6.49 -12.48 2.95
N GLY A 82 5.58 -13.46 3.03
CA GLY A 82 5.91 -14.83 3.44
C GLY A 82 6.92 -15.48 2.51
N ALA A 83 6.63 -15.49 1.21
CA ALA A 83 7.52 -16.06 0.19
C ALA A 83 8.91 -15.40 0.17
N LEU A 84 8.98 -14.07 0.32
CA LEU A 84 10.25 -13.36 0.39
C LEU A 84 11.07 -13.78 1.62
N ARG A 85 10.44 -13.87 2.80
CA ARG A 85 11.11 -14.31 4.03
C ARG A 85 11.58 -15.76 3.94
N ASP A 86 10.78 -16.63 3.34
CA ASP A 86 11.13 -18.04 3.15
C ASP A 86 12.34 -18.20 2.23
N VAL A 87 12.36 -17.51 1.08
CA VAL A 87 13.52 -17.52 0.17
C VAL A 87 14.77 -16.97 0.87
N ARG A 88 14.64 -15.87 1.62
CA ARG A 88 15.75 -15.30 2.40
C ARG A 88 16.32 -16.31 3.40
N ALA A 89 15.47 -16.99 4.15
CA ALA A 89 15.89 -18.01 5.12
C ALA A 89 16.57 -19.21 4.42
N ILE A 90 16.04 -19.66 3.29
CA ILE A 90 16.62 -20.75 2.51
C ILE A 90 18.03 -20.40 2.03
N VAL A 91 18.24 -19.21 1.48
CA VAL A 91 19.53 -18.81 0.91
C VAL A 91 20.59 -18.61 2.01
N GLU A 92 20.19 -18.12 3.18
CA GLU A 92 21.07 -18.02 4.35
C GLU A 92 21.48 -19.39 4.88
N ALA A 93 20.53 -20.32 5.00
CA ALA A 93 20.80 -21.68 5.49
C ALA A 93 21.51 -22.58 4.47
N THR A 94 21.34 -22.29 3.18
CA THR A 94 21.80 -23.16 2.08
C THR A 94 22.29 -22.29 0.90
N PRO A 95 23.49 -21.68 1.01
CA PRO A 95 24.03 -20.75 -0.01
C PRO A 95 24.08 -21.27 -1.44
N GLU A 96 24.28 -22.58 -1.63
CA GLU A 96 24.26 -23.24 -2.93
C GLU A 96 22.90 -23.14 -3.64
N ARG A 97 21.83 -22.85 -2.90
CA ARG A 97 20.49 -22.61 -3.44
C ARG A 97 20.24 -21.16 -3.84
N ARG A 98 21.25 -20.28 -3.89
CA ARG A 98 21.08 -18.87 -4.28
C ARG A 98 20.36 -18.63 -5.62
N HIS A 99 20.36 -19.60 -6.54
CA HIS A 99 19.65 -19.52 -7.82
C HIS A 99 18.15 -19.26 -7.67
N ILE A 100 17.53 -19.70 -6.57
CA ILE A 100 16.11 -19.49 -6.30
C ILE A 100 15.74 -18.00 -6.18
N VAL A 101 16.72 -17.12 -5.89
CA VAL A 101 16.48 -15.67 -5.86
C VAL A 101 16.16 -15.17 -7.26
N GLY A 102 16.86 -15.67 -8.29
CA GLY A 102 16.58 -15.31 -9.68
C GLY A 102 15.19 -15.80 -10.13
N GLU A 103 14.82 -17.02 -9.76
CA GLU A 103 13.49 -17.58 -10.03
C GLU A 103 12.38 -16.77 -9.33
N LEU A 104 12.59 -16.42 -8.06
CA LEU A 104 11.69 -15.56 -7.31
C LEU A 104 11.49 -14.20 -7.99
N LEU A 105 12.57 -13.54 -8.45
CA LEU A 105 12.45 -12.21 -9.08
C LEU A 105 11.57 -12.25 -10.35
N VAL A 106 11.64 -13.32 -11.14
CA VAL A 106 10.80 -13.48 -12.34
C VAL A 106 9.32 -13.58 -11.96
N GLU A 107 8.99 -14.43 -11.00
CA GLU A 107 7.59 -14.62 -10.59
C GLU A 107 7.06 -13.42 -9.80
N LEU A 108 7.90 -12.77 -9.00
CA LEU A 108 7.57 -11.56 -8.26
C LEU A 108 7.25 -10.40 -9.20
N LEU A 109 8.00 -10.23 -10.30
CA LEU A 109 7.73 -9.19 -11.29
C LEU A 109 6.37 -9.42 -11.97
N ARG A 110 6.11 -10.65 -12.41
CA ARG A 110 4.81 -11.01 -13.01
C ARG A 110 3.65 -10.78 -12.07
N TRP A 111 3.80 -11.19 -10.81
CA TRP A 111 2.80 -10.94 -9.78
C TRP A 111 2.58 -9.43 -9.59
N PHE A 112 3.65 -8.66 -9.46
CA PHE A 112 3.60 -7.22 -9.23
C PHE A 112 2.91 -6.48 -10.38
N GLU A 113 3.24 -6.81 -11.63
CA GLU A 113 2.60 -6.20 -12.82
C GLU A 113 1.08 -6.43 -12.88
N HIS A 114 0.62 -7.57 -12.37
CA HIS A 114 -0.81 -7.88 -12.28
C HIS A 114 -1.45 -7.18 -11.07
N HIS A 115 -0.77 -7.22 -9.92
CA HIS A 115 -1.23 -6.63 -8.67
C HIS A 115 -1.40 -5.12 -8.80
N ALA A 116 -0.40 -4.43 -9.36
CA ALA A 116 -0.43 -2.98 -9.58
C ALA A 116 -1.61 -2.53 -10.47
N ARG A 117 -1.87 -3.26 -11.57
CA ARG A 117 -2.94 -2.92 -12.52
C ARG A 117 -4.36 -3.25 -12.02
N MET A 118 -4.48 -4.08 -10.98
CA MET A 118 -5.79 -4.55 -10.51
C MET A 118 -6.08 -4.07 -9.10
N ALA A 119 -5.28 -4.50 -8.12
CA ALA A 119 -5.51 -4.23 -6.71
C ALA A 119 -5.11 -2.79 -6.34
N ASP A 120 -3.92 -2.37 -6.77
CA ASP A 120 -3.37 -1.04 -6.42
C ASP A 120 -4.09 0.06 -7.18
N ALA A 121 -4.35 -0.14 -8.48
CA ALA A 121 -5.17 0.78 -9.28
C ALA A 121 -6.56 0.99 -8.66
N GLY A 122 -7.23 -0.08 -8.21
CA GLY A 122 -8.54 0.05 -7.54
C GLY A 122 -8.47 0.82 -6.21
N LEU A 123 -7.38 0.64 -5.44
CA LEU A 123 -7.14 1.44 -4.24
C LEU A 123 -6.88 2.91 -4.59
N ALA A 124 -6.08 3.19 -5.61
CA ALA A 124 -5.78 4.54 -6.06
C ALA A 124 -7.04 5.28 -6.54
N GLU A 125 -7.91 4.61 -7.30
CA GLU A 125 -9.21 5.14 -7.72
C GLU A 125 -10.08 5.49 -6.51
N HIS A 126 -10.22 4.57 -5.54
CA HIS A 126 -10.97 4.81 -4.31
C HIS A 126 -10.42 6.00 -3.51
N LEU A 127 -9.10 6.12 -3.40
CA LEU A 127 -8.46 7.25 -2.71
C LEU A 127 -8.68 8.59 -3.43
N ALA A 128 -8.78 8.59 -4.76
CA ALA A 128 -9.08 9.78 -5.53
C ALA A 128 -10.54 10.25 -5.38
N GLU A 129 -11.47 9.33 -5.15
CA GLU A 129 -12.90 9.63 -4.94
C GLU A 129 -13.22 10.11 -3.52
N GLN A 130 -12.35 9.82 -2.55
CA GLN A 130 -12.48 10.32 -1.19
C GLN A 130 -12.21 11.84 -1.17
N PRO A 131 -13.15 12.68 -0.68
CA PRO A 131 -12.83 14.07 -0.44
C PRO A 131 -11.66 14.10 0.54
N GLN A 132 -10.55 14.78 0.22
CA GLN A 132 -9.49 15.04 1.20
C GLN A 132 -10.10 15.79 2.37
N CYS A 133 -10.55 15.06 3.38
CA CYS A 133 -10.88 15.65 4.66
C CYS A 133 -9.51 16.06 5.24
N PRO A 134 -9.23 17.36 5.41
CA PRO A 134 -7.96 17.76 5.98
C PRO A 134 -7.83 17.10 7.35
N THR A 135 -6.80 16.27 7.51
CA THR A 135 -6.43 15.75 8.83
C THR A 135 -6.19 16.97 9.72
N PRO A 136 -6.88 17.11 10.87
CA PRO A 136 -6.54 18.16 11.80
C PRO A 136 -5.14 17.81 12.34
N ALA A 137 -4.14 18.56 11.90
CA ALA A 137 -2.82 18.50 12.48
C ALA A 137 -2.92 18.91 13.95
N GLY A 138 -2.70 17.95 14.84
CA GLY A 138 -2.37 18.21 16.22
C GLY A 138 -3.52 18.02 17.21
N THR A 139 -3.30 17.06 18.10
CA THR A 139 -3.80 17.09 19.47
C THR A 139 -3.63 18.49 20.07
N LEU A 140 -4.73 19.23 20.21
CA LEU A 140 -4.82 20.31 21.18
C LEU A 140 -5.83 19.92 22.25
N HIS A 141 -5.28 19.50 23.37
CA HIS A 141 -5.93 19.45 24.66
C HIS A 141 -6.23 20.90 25.09
N GLY A 142 -7.48 21.27 25.37
CA GLY A 142 -7.78 22.60 25.90
C GLY A 142 -9.25 23.02 25.92
N CYS A 143 -9.89 22.74 27.05
CA CYS A 143 -11.14 23.27 27.61
C CYS A 143 -11.64 24.65 27.08
N GLY A 144 -12.95 24.76 26.85
CA GLY A 144 -13.66 26.04 26.75
C GLY A 144 -15.14 25.88 26.38
N SER A 145 -16.01 25.90 27.39
CA SER A 145 -17.47 26.00 27.28
C SER A 145 -17.93 27.24 26.50
N ASP A 146 -18.94 27.11 25.64
CA ASP A 146 -20.15 27.94 25.72
C ASP A 146 -21.25 27.45 24.74
N SER A 147 -22.45 27.28 25.29
CA SER A 147 -23.70 27.03 24.57
C SER A 147 -24.05 28.17 23.62
N CYS A 148 -24.60 27.83 22.45
CA CYS A 148 -25.63 28.52 21.66
C CYS A 148 -25.88 27.64 20.43
N GLY A 149 -27.04 27.12 20.05
CA GLY A 149 -28.42 27.22 20.49
C GLY A 149 -29.23 26.52 19.38
N ASP A 150 -30.29 25.79 19.74
CA ASP A 150 -31.14 25.04 18.81
C ASP A 150 -31.71 25.92 17.69
N HIS A 151 -31.65 25.45 16.46
CA HIS A 151 -32.52 25.90 15.37
C HIS A 151 -33.28 24.70 14.80
N ALA A 152 -34.46 24.47 15.38
CA ALA A 152 -35.50 23.67 14.77
C ALA A 152 -36.17 24.49 13.65
N PRO A 153 -36.36 23.95 12.43
CA PRO A 153 -37.13 24.63 11.40
C PRO A 153 -38.63 24.47 11.67
N THR A 154 -39.29 25.59 11.95
CA THR A 154 -40.75 25.70 12.04
C THR A 154 -41.37 25.77 10.65
N HIS A 155 -42.18 24.78 10.26
CA HIS A 155 -43.25 24.94 9.28
C HIS A 155 -44.34 23.88 9.47
N ALA A 156 -45.48 24.26 10.05
CA ALA A 156 -46.80 23.71 9.74
C ALA A 156 -47.91 24.66 10.24
N THR A 157 -48.92 24.80 9.38
CA THR A 157 -50.03 25.76 9.29
C THR A 157 -51.03 25.84 10.45
N PRO A 158 -51.76 26.96 10.60
CA PRO A 158 -52.88 27.07 11.55
C PRO A 158 -54.16 26.43 10.98
N ALA A 159 -54.85 25.65 11.80
CA ALA A 159 -56.25 25.27 11.57
C ALA A 159 -57.14 26.14 12.48
N THR A 160 -58.00 26.96 11.86
CA THR A 160 -59.05 27.68 12.57
C THR A 160 -60.40 27.09 12.15
N ALA A 161 -61.18 26.68 13.16
CA ALA A 161 -62.52 26.16 13.05
C ALA A 161 -63.57 27.29 12.94
N THR A 162 -64.66 26.99 12.25
CA THR A 162 -65.99 27.64 12.28
C THR A 162 -66.95 26.67 11.60
N ALA A 163 -68.21 26.51 11.97
CA ALA A 163 -69.02 26.78 13.15
C ALA A 163 -70.27 25.90 12.94
#